data_AF-A0A819V6A7-F1
#
_entry.id   AF-A0A819V6A7-F1
#
_cell.length_a   1.000
_cell.length_b   1.000
_cell.length_c   1.000
_cell.angle_alpha   90.00
_cell.angle_beta   90.00
_cell.angle_gamma   90.00
#
_symmetry.space_group_name_H-M   'P 1'
#
loop_
_entity.id
_entity.type
_entity.pdbx_description
1 polymer ?
#
loop_
_entity_poly.entity_id
_entity_poly.type
_entity_poly.pdbx_seq_one_letter_code
_entity_poly.pdbx_strand_id
1 'polypeptide(L)'
;MQWLNENNDISMEYLHTAIKKDQHTGLQQTSEGCLFSSSIINVFTQLNQSHDTIKTLDLHDPIVIEKYIKCFFLTISQVLRDYANAMHRIFEHADEQDRICLILMNNIQQLILNLEQLQELMGGTQLDDETETMLNDLQKQLNDVLDELSTTFVKNIELKIRQYIEEFYKQLQQIKEGNTSEQQKGAETMLVTKPLLDYLDQRY
;
A
#
# COMPACT_ATOMS: atom_id res chain seq x y z
N MET A 1 4.75 4.14 32.22
CA MET A 1 4.11 5.14 31.32
C MET A 1 5.11 6.04 30.60
N GLN A 2 6.12 6.63 31.26
CA GLN A 2 7.12 7.47 30.57
C GLN A 2 7.79 6.78 29.37
N TRP A 3 8.25 5.54 29.55
CA TRP A 3 8.83 4.75 28.47
C TRP A 3 7.90 4.56 27.27
N LEU A 4 6.58 4.44 27.48
CA LEU A 4 5.61 4.27 26.38
C LEU A 4 5.46 5.55 25.55
N ASN A 5 5.52 6.72 26.20
CA ASN A 5 5.51 8.00 25.49
C ASN A 5 6.80 8.19 24.68
N GLU A 6 7.95 7.89 25.29
CA GLU A 6 9.24 7.90 24.59
C GLU A 6 9.26 6.91 23.42
N ASN A 7 8.69 5.71 23.62
CA ASN A 7 8.54 4.71 22.57
C ASN A 7 7.66 5.22 21.42
N ASN A 8 6.55 5.92 21.72
CA ASN A 8 5.70 6.52 20.69
C ASN A 8 6.48 7.54 19.84
N ASP A 9 7.21 8.46 20.48
CA ASP A 9 8.01 9.46 19.77
C ASP A 9 9.09 8.81 18.90
N ILE A 10 9.77 7.79 19.42
CA ILE A 10 10.79 7.02 18.69
C ILE A 10 10.17 6.25 17.51
N SER A 11 9.02 5.59 17.71
CA SER A 11 8.31 4.89 16.63
C SER A 11 7.91 5.84 15.51
N MET A 12 7.43 7.05 15.85
CA MET A 12 7.05 8.06 14.88
C MET A 12 8.25 8.64 14.11
N GLU A 13 9.37 8.90 14.79
CA GLU A 13 10.60 9.34 14.13
C GLU A 13 11.15 8.25 13.19
N TYR A 14 11.13 7.00 13.64
CA TYR A 14 11.57 5.86 12.88
C TYR A 14 10.70 5.66 11.63
N LEU A 15 9.38 5.75 11.76
CA LEU A 15 8.42 5.72 10.66
C LEU A 15 8.79 6.74 9.57
N HIS A 16 8.93 8.01 9.94
CA HIS A 16 9.24 9.06 8.99
C HIS A 16 10.60 8.83 8.31
N THR A 17 11.58 8.33 9.06
CA THR A 17 12.91 8.02 8.53
C THR A 17 12.87 6.84 7.56
N ALA A 18 12.12 5.79 7.87
CA ALA A 18 11.95 4.61 7.02
C ALA A 18 11.30 4.99 5.69
N ILE A 19 10.19 5.75 5.72
CA ILE A 19 9.50 6.22 4.52
C ILE A 19 10.43 7.10 3.68
N LYS A 20 11.10 8.09 4.29
CA LYS A 20 12.02 8.96 3.57
C LYS A 20 13.12 8.15 2.87
N LYS A 21 13.76 7.20 3.56
CA LYS A 21 14.81 6.36 2.96
C LYS A 21 14.27 5.57 1.76
N ASP A 22 13.10 4.98 1.90
CA ASP A 22 12.47 4.16 0.85
C ASP A 22 12.09 5.00 -0.38
N GLN A 23 11.62 6.23 -0.17
CA GLN A 23 11.42 7.22 -1.23
C GLN A 23 12.73 7.56 -1.96
N HIS A 24 13.84 7.77 -1.23
CA HIS A 24 15.14 8.07 -1.84
C HIS A 24 15.66 6.90 -2.70
N THR A 25 15.29 5.66 -2.36
CA THR A 25 15.60 4.47 -3.16
C THR A 25 14.59 4.20 -4.27
N GLY A 26 13.57 5.04 -4.42
CA GLY A 26 12.58 4.95 -5.49
C GLY A 26 11.45 3.93 -5.26
N LEU A 27 11.14 3.59 -4.00
CA LEU A 27 10.04 2.69 -3.63
C LEU A 27 10.09 1.36 -4.40
N GLN A 28 11.21 0.67 -4.29
CA GLN A 28 11.43 -0.59 -4.99
C GLN A 28 10.92 -1.78 -4.18
N GLN A 29 10.49 -2.82 -4.89
CA GLN A 29 10.20 -4.13 -4.31
C GLN A 29 11.45 -4.69 -3.63
N THR A 30 11.26 -5.33 -2.48
CA THR A 30 12.38 -5.85 -1.67
C THR A 30 13.01 -7.11 -2.31
N SER A 31 12.23 -7.88 -3.08
CA SER A 31 12.68 -9.04 -3.85
C SER A 31 11.65 -9.41 -4.93
N GLU A 32 11.99 -10.33 -5.85
CA GLU A 32 11.05 -10.83 -6.87
C GLU A 32 9.77 -11.45 -6.29
N GLY A 33 9.83 -11.97 -5.05
CA GLY A 33 8.66 -12.52 -4.35
C GLY A 33 7.94 -11.53 -3.43
N CYS A 34 8.45 -10.30 -3.27
CA CYS A 34 7.88 -9.30 -2.37
C CYS A 34 7.34 -8.11 -3.16
N LEU A 35 6.01 -7.96 -3.17
CA LEU A 35 5.33 -6.93 -3.94
C LEU A 35 5.30 -5.54 -3.26
N PHE A 36 5.84 -5.44 -2.05
CA PHE A 36 5.95 -4.25 -1.21
C PHE A 36 7.41 -3.80 -1.02
N SER A 37 7.58 -2.55 -0.62
CA SER A 37 8.89 -1.90 -0.48
C SER A 37 9.49 -2.02 0.92
N SER A 38 10.68 -1.47 1.14
CA SER A 38 11.45 -1.70 2.35
C SER A 38 10.88 -1.02 3.61
N SER A 39 10.16 0.10 3.44
CA SER A 39 9.65 0.89 4.57
C SER A 39 8.67 0.11 5.44
N ILE A 40 7.76 -0.67 4.86
CA ILE A 40 6.79 -1.46 5.63
C ILE A 40 7.47 -2.50 6.53
N ILE A 41 8.52 -3.16 6.02
CA ILE A 41 9.29 -4.16 6.78
C ILE A 41 9.99 -3.49 7.97
N ASN A 42 10.62 -2.34 7.72
CA ASN A 42 11.36 -1.61 8.74
C ASN A 42 10.43 -1.13 9.87
N VAL A 43 9.26 -0.58 9.52
CA VAL A 43 8.27 -0.11 10.50
C VAL A 43 7.78 -1.26 11.38
N PHE A 44 7.41 -2.40 10.80
CA PHE A 44 6.96 -3.55 11.60
C PHE A 44 8.08 -4.23 12.38
N THR A 45 9.32 -4.20 11.88
CA THR A 45 10.47 -4.65 12.65
C THR A 45 10.62 -3.82 13.93
N GLN A 46 10.49 -2.50 13.84
CA GLN A 46 10.54 -1.62 14.99
C GLN A 46 9.37 -1.87 15.96
N LEU A 47 8.13 -1.97 15.46
CA LEU A 47 6.96 -2.23 16.31
C LEU A 47 7.08 -3.57 17.05
N ASN A 48 7.54 -4.62 16.37
CA ASN A 48 7.80 -5.91 17.00
C ASN A 48 8.90 -5.83 18.09
N GLN A 49 9.96 -5.07 17.85
CA GLN A 49 10.99 -4.83 18.87
C GLN A 49 10.45 -4.07 20.10
N SER A 50 9.59 -3.07 19.89
CA SER A 50 8.91 -2.37 20.98
C SER A 50 8.02 -3.34 21.79
N HIS A 51 7.29 -4.21 21.11
CA HIS A 51 6.48 -5.24 21.74
C HIS A 51 7.32 -6.25 22.54
N ASP A 52 8.42 -6.74 21.99
CA ASP A 52 9.34 -7.64 22.69
C ASP A 52 9.93 -6.97 23.93
N THR A 53 10.24 -5.67 23.85
CA THR A 53 10.69 -4.89 25.01
C THR A 53 9.62 -4.87 26.10
N ILE A 54 8.35 -4.66 25.76
CA ILE A 54 7.24 -4.72 26.73
C ILE A 54 7.17 -6.10 27.40
N LYS A 55 7.31 -7.19 26.63
CA LYS A 55 7.33 -8.56 27.18
C LYS A 55 8.48 -8.80 28.16
N THR A 56 9.63 -8.16 27.96
CA THR A 56 10.78 -8.30 28.87
C THR A 56 10.63 -7.56 30.20
N LEU A 57 9.61 -6.71 30.37
CA LEU A 57 9.39 -5.95 31.61
C LEU A 57 8.91 -6.80 32.81
N ASP A 58 8.74 -8.12 32.63
CA ASP A 58 8.32 -9.09 33.66
C ASP A 58 7.13 -8.58 34.49
N LEU A 59 6.11 -8.09 33.79
CA LEU A 59 4.89 -7.58 34.40
C LEU A 59 4.04 -8.76 34.89
N HIS A 60 3.72 -8.79 36.19
CA HIS A 60 2.92 -9.86 36.81
C HIS A 60 1.47 -9.46 37.09
N ASP A 61 1.17 -8.16 37.07
CA ASP A 61 -0.18 -7.63 37.35
C ASP A 61 -0.98 -7.51 36.04
N PRO A 62 -2.09 -8.26 35.88
CA PRO A 62 -2.90 -8.24 34.66
C PRO A 62 -3.45 -6.85 34.34
N ILE A 63 -3.79 -6.03 35.35
CA ILE A 63 -4.31 -4.67 35.14
C ILE A 63 -3.22 -3.77 34.55
N VAL A 64 -1.98 -3.96 34.99
CA VAL A 64 -0.83 -3.21 34.46
C VAL A 64 -0.53 -3.67 33.04
N ILE A 65 -0.54 -4.97 32.76
CA ILE A 65 -0.33 -5.53 31.42
C ILE A 65 -1.37 -4.96 30.44
N GLU A 66 -2.66 -5.00 30.79
CA GLU A 66 -3.76 -4.47 29.98
C GLU A 66 -3.53 -2.98 29.64
N LYS A 67 -3.18 -2.17 30.65
CA LYS A 67 -2.89 -0.75 30.44
C LYS A 67 -1.70 -0.52 29.50
N TYR A 68 -0.66 -1.35 29.61
CA TYR A 68 0.52 -1.27 28.73
C TYR A 68 0.16 -1.64 27.29
N ILE A 69 -0.59 -2.74 27.09
CA ILE A 69 -1.07 -3.18 25.78
C ILE A 69 -1.93 -2.09 25.14
N LYS A 70 -2.89 -1.52 25.89
CA LYS A 70 -3.74 -0.43 25.39
C LYS A 70 -2.94 0.79 24.95
N CYS A 71 -1.95 1.22 25.73
CA CYS A 71 -1.07 2.33 25.34
C CYS A 71 -0.17 2.00 24.14
N PHE A 72 0.33 0.77 24.06
CA PHE A 72 1.11 0.31 22.92
C PHE A 72 0.26 0.25 21.65
N PHE A 73 -0.99 -0.19 21.75
CA PHE A 73 -1.96 -0.15 20.67
C PHE A 73 -2.21 1.27 20.17
N LEU A 74 -2.30 2.27 21.06
CA LEU A 74 -2.42 3.68 20.63
C LEU A 74 -1.21 4.12 19.81
N THR A 75 0.00 3.68 20.18
CA THR A 75 1.23 3.94 19.42
C THR A 75 1.17 3.30 18.04
N ILE A 76 0.85 2.00 17.97
CA ILE A 76 0.67 1.27 16.69
C ILE A 76 -0.34 2.01 15.82
N SER A 77 -1.50 2.34 16.39
CA SER A 77 -2.57 3.00 15.66
C SER A 77 -2.15 4.34 15.06
N GLN A 78 -1.37 5.13 15.80
CA GLN A 78 -0.83 6.38 15.29
C GLN A 78 0.18 6.14 14.16
N VAL A 79 1.13 5.23 14.36
CA VAL A 79 2.15 4.88 13.37
C VAL A 79 1.54 4.38 12.06
N LEU A 80 0.57 3.47 12.13
CA LEU A 80 -0.07 2.90 10.94
C LEU A 80 -0.93 3.93 10.22
N ARG A 81 -1.66 4.79 10.94
CA ARG A 81 -2.41 5.89 10.31
C ARG A 81 -1.49 6.87 9.59
N ASP A 82 -0.38 7.25 10.22
CA ASP A 82 0.57 8.18 9.59
C ASP A 82 1.32 7.53 8.43
N TYR A 83 1.61 6.23 8.50
CA TYR A 83 2.11 5.47 7.35
C TYR A 83 1.12 5.50 6.19
N ALA A 84 -0.15 5.19 6.44
CA ALA A 84 -1.19 5.17 5.42
C ALA A 84 -1.39 6.55 4.78
N ASN A 85 -1.45 7.60 5.59
CA ASN A 85 -1.52 8.99 5.14
C ASN A 85 -0.31 9.38 4.29
N ALA A 86 0.90 8.93 4.66
CA ALA A 86 2.09 9.18 3.88
C ALA A 86 2.05 8.46 2.52
N MET A 87 1.67 7.18 2.47
CA MET A 87 1.53 6.46 1.20
C MET A 87 0.50 7.12 0.28
N HIS A 88 -0.64 7.56 0.84
CA HIS A 88 -1.67 8.29 0.08
C HIS A 88 -1.11 9.58 -0.54
N ARG A 89 -0.42 10.42 0.25
CA ARG A 89 0.23 11.62 -0.28
C ARG A 89 1.26 11.33 -1.36
N ILE A 90 2.04 10.25 -1.22
CA ILE A 90 3.02 9.86 -2.23
C ILE A 90 2.31 9.42 -3.51
N PHE A 91 1.21 8.67 -3.37
CA PHE A 91 0.39 8.20 -4.48
C PHE A 91 -0.18 9.37 -5.30
N GLU A 92 -0.66 10.42 -4.65
CA GLU A 92 -1.15 11.64 -5.33
C GLU A 92 -0.08 12.30 -6.22
N HIS A 93 1.21 12.10 -5.91
CA HIS A 93 2.35 12.69 -6.62
C HIS A 93 3.12 11.67 -7.47
N ALA A 94 2.59 10.46 -7.67
CA ALA A 94 3.30 9.40 -8.38
C ALA A 94 3.37 9.61 -9.91
N ASP A 95 2.84 10.72 -10.46
CA ASP A 95 2.92 11.14 -11.87
C ASP A 95 2.75 9.98 -12.87
N GLU A 96 1.65 9.23 -12.72
CA GLU A 96 1.30 8.10 -13.59
C GLU A 96 2.28 6.91 -13.63
N GLN A 97 3.16 6.79 -12.64
CA GLN A 97 4.04 5.64 -12.49
C GLN A 97 3.29 4.45 -11.91
N ASP A 98 2.60 3.69 -12.77
CA ASP A 98 1.76 2.55 -12.37
C ASP A 98 2.46 1.58 -11.41
N ARG A 99 3.75 1.29 -11.66
CA ARG A 99 4.56 0.43 -10.81
C ARG A 99 4.66 0.96 -9.37
N ILE A 100 4.88 2.27 -9.20
CA ILE A 100 4.96 2.88 -7.87
C ILE A 100 3.60 2.84 -7.20
N CYS A 101 2.52 3.19 -7.91
CA CYS A 101 1.15 3.12 -7.41
C CYS A 101 0.81 1.74 -6.86
N LEU A 102 1.16 0.67 -7.60
CA LEU A 102 0.97 -0.71 -7.18
C LEU A 102 1.78 -1.05 -5.92
N ILE A 103 3.04 -0.64 -5.84
CA ILE A 103 3.88 -0.89 -4.65
C ILE A 103 3.30 -0.18 -3.42
N LEU A 104 2.81 1.05 -3.57
CA LEU A 104 2.16 1.79 -2.48
C LEU A 104 0.89 1.08 -1.99
N MET A 105 0.04 0.61 -2.91
CA MET A 105 -1.14 -0.18 -2.56
C MET A 105 -0.77 -1.49 -1.87
N ASN A 106 0.27 -2.19 -2.35
CA ASN A 106 0.77 -3.41 -1.71
C ASN A 106 1.32 -3.14 -0.31
N ASN A 107 1.97 -1.98 -0.09
CA ASN A 107 2.41 -1.56 1.23
C ASN A 107 1.22 -1.39 2.20
N ILE A 108 0.12 -0.76 1.75
CA ILE A 108 -1.10 -0.63 2.57
C ILE A 108 -1.72 -2.00 2.85
N GLN A 109 -1.81 -2.87 1.85
CA GLN A 109 -2.29 -4.24 2.06
C GLN A 109 -1.43 -4.99 3.09
N GLN A 110 -0.10 -4.86 3.01
CA GLN A 110 0.82 -5.48 3.96
C GLN A 110 0.71 -4.85 5.36
N LEU A 111 0.39 -3.55 5.46
CA LEU A 111 0.10 -2.85 6.71
C LEU A 111 -1.10 -3.48 7.42
N ILE A 112 -2.17 -3.81 6.68
CA ILE A 112 -3.38 -4.47 7.21
C ILE A 112 -3.05 -5.90 7.68
N LEU A 113 -2.38 -6.69 6.85
CA LEU A 113 -2.00 -8.08 7.19
C LEU A 113 -1.10 -8.15 8.43
N ASN A 114 -0.12 -7.25 8.55
CA ASN A 114 0.77 -7.25 9.70
C ASN A 114 0.09 -6.69 10.96
N LEU A 115 -0.94 -5.84 10.83
CA LEU A 115 -1.77 -5.41 11.96
C LEU A 115 -2.56 -6.58 12.55
N GLU A 116 -3.10 -7.47 11.72
CA GLU A 116 -3.75 -8.71 12.16
C GLU A 116 -2.77 -9.60 12.94
N GLN A 117 -1.52 -9.72 12.48
CA GLN A 117 -0.49 -10.47 13.20
C GLN A 117 -0.11 -9.81 14.55
N LEU A 118 -0.03 -8.48 14.59
CA LEU A 118 0.22 -7.76 15.85
C LEU A 118 -0.94 -7.92 16.85
N GLN A 119 -2.19 -8.00 16.38
CA GLN A 119 -3.34 -8.28 17.24
C GLN A 119 -3.18 -9.61 17.98
N GLU A 120 -2.80 -10.68 17.26
CA GLU A 120 -2.57 -11.99 17.87
C GLU A 120 -1.45 -11.92 18.93
N LEU A 121 -0.39 -11.16 18.66
CA LEU A 121 0.73 -10.99 19.58
C LEU A 121 0.37 -10.20 20.85
N MET A 122 -0.54 -9.23 20.74
CA MET A 122 -1.00 -8.39 21.85
C MET A 122 -2.07 -9.04 22.74
N GLY A 123 -2.54 -10.24 22.41
CA GLY A 123 -3.51 -10.98 23.23
C GLY A 123 -4.68 -11.57 22.47
N GLY A 124 -4.85 -11.22 21.19
CA GLY A 124 -5.91 -11.77 20.34
C GLY A 124 -7.29 -11.64 20.97
N THR A 125 -7.92 -12.76 21.29
CA THR A 125 -9.25 -12.83 21.91
C THR A 125 -9.30 -12.46 23.40
N GLN A 126 -8.14 -12.19 24.02
CA GLN A 126 -8.04 -11.74 25.41
C GLN A 126 -7.96 -10.22 25.55
N LEU A 127 -8.01 -9.48 24.43
CA LEU A 127 -8.10 -8.03 24.44
C LEU A 127 -9.46 -7.59 25.00
N ASP A 128 -9.47 -6.44 25.66
CA ASP A 128 -10.72 -5.84 26.12
C ASP A 128 -11.57 -5.31 24.96
N ASP A 129 -12.88 -5.27 25.14
CA ASP A 129 -13.86 -4.85 24.12
C ASP A 129 -13.53 -3.46 23.51
N GLU A 130 -12.96 -2.55 24.30
CA GLU A 130 -12.61 -1.21 23.83
C GLU A 130 -11.42 -1.26 22.87
N THR A 131 -10.35 -1.97 23.23
CA THR A 131 -9.18 -2.18 22.37
C THR A 131 -9.53 -2.95 21.11
N GLU A 132 -10.38 -3.99 21.20
CA GLU A 132 -10.87 -4.74 20.03
C GLU A 132 -11.66 -3.82 19.08
N THR A 133 -12.56 -2.98 19.62
CA THR A 133 -13.32 -2.02 18.81
C THR A 133 -12.39 -1.03 18.10
N MET A 134 -11.41 -0.46 18.80
CA MET A 134 -10.47 0.48 18.18
C MET A 134 -9.61 -0.17 17.09
N LEU A 135 -9.25 -1.44 17.27
CA LEU A 135 -8.49 -2.20 16.29
C LEU A 135 -9.32 -2.45 15.02
N ASN A 136 -10.58 -2.87 15.18
CA ASN A 136 -11.50 -3.06 14.06
C ASN A 136 -11.73 -1.74 13.30
N ASP A 137 -11.87 -0.63 14.02
CA ASP A 137 -11.97 0.70 13.41
C ASP A 137 -10.70 1.09 12.64
N LEU A 138 -9.52 0.76 13.17
CA LEU A 138 -8.25 0.99 12.49
C LEU A 138 -8.13 0.13 11.22
N GLN A 139 -8.42 -1.17 11.30
CA GLN A 139 -8.43 -2.07 10.14
C GLN A 139 -9.37 -1.54 9.06
N LYS A 140 -10.58 -1.11 9.45
CA LYS A 140 -11.54 -0.51 8.52
C LYS A 140 -10.97 0.74 7.85
N GLN A 141 -10.40 1.67 8.62
CA GLN A 141 -9.78 2.88 8.06
C GLN A 141 -8.66 2.56 7.06
N LEU A 142 -7.83 1.56 7.35
CA LEU A 142 -6.76 1.15 6.44
C LEU A 142 -7.30 0.51 5.16
N ASN A 143 -8.36 -0.30 5.26
CA ASN A 143 -9.05 -0.84 4.09
C ASN A 143 -9.69 0.28 3.25
N ASP A 144 -10.34 1.24 3.89
CA ASP A 144 -10.95 2.39 3.19
C ASP A 144 -9.89 3.18 2.40
N VAL A 145 -8.68 3.36 2.96
CA VAL A 145 -7.54 3.98 2.24
C VAL A 145 -7.14 3.12 1.03
N LEU A 146 -7.02 1.80 1.19
CA LEU A 146 -6.68 0.91 0.07
C LEU A 146 -7.73 0.96 -1.05
N ASP A 147 -9.01 0.97 -0.70
CA ASP A 147 -10.12 1.07 -1.64
C ASP A 147 -10.11 2.40 -2.40
N GLU A 148 -9.80 3.50 -1.73
CA GLU A 148 -9.66 4.82 -2.36
C GLU A 148 -8.50 4.85 -3.36
N LEU A 149 -7.32 4.36 -2.96
CA LEU A 149 -6.15 4.28 -3.84
C LEU A 149 -6.42 3.39 -5.04
N SER A 150 -7.03 2.22 -4.82
CA SER A 150 -7.41 1.26 -5.87
C SER A 150 -8.40 1.88 -6.85
N THR A 151 -9.43 2.56 -6.35
CA THR A 151 -10.44 3.22 -7.18
C THR A 151 -9.82 4.32 -8.04
N THR A 152 -8.93 5.11 -7.47
CA THR A 152 -8.22 6.19 -8.17
C THR A 152 -7.29 5.62 -9.24
N PHE A 153 -6.56 4.56 -8.93
CA PHE A 153 -5.71 3.85 -9.86
C PHE A 153 -6.48 3.32 -11.08
N VAL A 154 -7.59 2.60 -10.82
CA VAL A 154 -8.44 2.04 -11.89
C VAL A 154 -9.02 3.13 -12.79
N LYS A 155 -9.46 4.26 -12.23
CA LYS A 155 -9.96 5.41 -13.03
C LYS A 155 -8.89 5.96 -13.97
N ASN A 156 -7.64 6.06 -13.51
CA ASN A 156 -6.52 6.51 -14.35
C ASN A 156 -6.26 5.52 -15.50
N ILE A 157 -6.21 4.22 -15.18
CA ILE A 157 -6.09 3.14 -16.18
C ILE A 157 -7.20 3.24 -17.23
N GLU A 158 -8.44 3.40 -16.79
CA GLU A 158 -9.60 3.47 -17.66
C GLU A 158 -9.52 4.66 -18.63
N LEU A 159 -9.13 5.84 -18.14
CA LEU A 159 -8.92 7.03 -18.97
C LEU A 159 -7.89 6.79 -20.07
N LYS A 160 -6.76 6.18 -19.74
CA LYS A 160 -5.72 5.83 -20.72
C LYS A 160 -6.22 4.79 -21.72
N ILE A 161 -6.92 3.74 -21.28
CA ILE A 161 -7.52 2.75 -22.18
C ILE A 161 -8.47 3.44 -23.17
N ARG A 162 -9.34 4.35 -22.69
CA ARG A 162 -10.24 5.12 -23.55
C ARG A 162 -9.48 5.93 -24.60
N GLN A 163 -8.39 6.61 -24.20
CA GLN A 163 -7.53 7.34 -25.14
C GLN A 163 -6.92 6.43 -26.22
N TYR A 164 -6.41 5.25 -25.85
CA TYR A 164 -5.91 4.27 -26.81
C TYR A 164 -7.00 3.77 -27.75
N ILE A 165 -8.22 3.56 -27.27
CA ILE A 165 -9.38 3.15 -28.10
C ILE A 165 -9.78 4.26 -29.07
N GLU A 166 -9.77 5.52 -28.64
CA GLU A 166 -10.07 6.66 -29.52
C GLU A 166 -9.02 6.81 -30.63
N GLU A 167 -7.74 6.66 -30.29
CA GLU A 167 -6.65 6.69 -31.26
C GLU A 167 -6.75 5.51 -32.23
N PHE A 168 -7.03 4.30 -31.71
CA PHE A 168 -7.34 3.12 -32.52
C PHE A 168 -8.48 3.40 -33.52
N TYR A 169 -9.58 3.99 -33.04
CA TYR A 169 -10.73 4.32 -33.89
C TYR A 169 -10.39 5.35 -34.97
N LYS A 170 -9.63 6.41 -34.64
CA LYS A 170 -9.16 7.41 -35.60
C LYS A 170 -8.28 6.80 -36.69
N GLN A 171 -7.36 5.92 -36.32
CA GLN A 171 -6.48 5.27 -37.29
C GLN A 171 -7.27 4.28 -38.17
N LEU A 172 -8.26 3.60 -37.61
CA LEU A 172 -9.16 2.71 -38.36
C LEU A 172 -9.98 3.47 -39.40
N GLN A 173 -10.46 4.69 -39.10
CA GLN A 173 -11.14 5.55 -40.07
C GLN A 173 -10.22 6.05 -41.21
N GLN A 174 -8.90 6.12 -40.98
CA GLN A 174 -7.94 6.54 -42.00
C GLN A 174 -7.59 5.43 -43.00
N ILE A 175 -7.88 4.17 -42.67
CA ILE A 175 -7.78 3.05 -43.60
C ILE A 175 -8.88 3.23 -44.66
N LYS A 176 -8.52 3.85 -45.78
CA LYS A 176 -9.44 4.05 -46.91
C LYS A 176 -9.91 2.69 -47.44
N GLU A 177 -11.18 2.63 -47.84
CA GLU A 177 -11.81 1.52 -48.59
C GLU A 177 -11.24 1.36 -50.03
N GLY A 178 -9.95 1.62 -50.24
CA GLY A 178 -9.28 1.36 -51.51
C GLY A 178 -8.97 -0.14 -51.65
N ASN A 179 -8.77 -0.62 -52.88
CA ASN A 179 -8.39 -2.01 -53.20
C ASN A 179 -6.99 -2.38 -52.65
N THR A 180 -6.81 -2.44 -51.34
CA THR A 180 -5.65 -3.02 -50.65
C THR A 180 -5.77 -4.54 -50.61
N SER A 181 -4.67 -5.25 -50.87
CA SER A 181 -4.63 -6.71 -50.79
C SER A 181 -4.90 -7.19 -49.36
N GLU A 182 -5.34 -8.44 -49.18
CA GLU A 182 -5.59 -9.00 -47.83
C GLU A 182 -4.38 -8.91 -46.90
N GLN A 183 -3.15 -9.00 -47.45
CA GLN A 183 -1.90 -8.81 -46.70
C GLN A 183 -1.73 -7.36 -46.20
N GLN A 184 -2.14 -6.36 -46.98
CA GLN A 184 -2.08 -4.95 -46.55
C GLN A 184 -3.12 -4.65 -45.47
N LYS A 185 -4.33 -5.20 -45.58
CA LYS A 185 -5.37 -5.07 -44.54
C LYS A 185 -4.94 -5.71 -43.21
N GLY A 186 -4.28 -6.87 -43.26
CA GLY A 186 -3.72 -7.53 -42.07
C GLY A 186 -2.64 -6.69 -41.39
N ALA A 187 -1.71 -6.12 -42.17
CA ALA A 187 -0.65 -5.26 -41.65
C ALA A 187 -1.19 -3.94 -41.07
N GLU A 188 -2.17 -3.31 -41.71
CA GLU A 188 -2.83 -2.10 -41.22
C GLU A 188 -3.61 -2.37 -39.92
N THR A 189 -4.34 -3.49 -39.84
CA THR A 189 -5.05 -3.89 -38.62
C THR A 189 -4.09 -4.09 -37.44
N MET A 190 -2.94 -4.74 -37.66
CA MET A 190 -1.91 -4.91 -36.64
C MET A 190 -1.28 -3.58 -36.21
N LEU A 191 -1.04 -2.66 -37.16
CA LEU A 191 -0.46 -1.35 -36.85
C LEU A 191 -1.40 -0.53 -35.93
N VAL A 192 -2.70 -0.60 -36.20
CA VAL A 192 -3.73 0.15 -35.47
C VAL A 192 -3.96 -0.43 -34.07
N THR A 193 -3.97 -1.76 -33.91
CA THR A 193 -4.16 -2.40 -32.59
C THR A 193 -2.92 -2.40 -31.71
N LYS A 194 -1.72 -2.30 -32.30
CA LYS A 194 -0.44 -2.46 -31.58
C LYS A 194 -0.26 -1.53 -30.36
N PRO A 195 -0.59 -0.23 -30.39
CA PRO A 195 -0.39 0.64 -29.22
C PRO A 195 -1.22 0.23 -28.00
N LEU A 196 -2.46 -0.22 -28.21
CA LEU A 196 -3.32 -0.72 -27.13
C LEU A 196 -2.80 -2.06 -26.59
N LEU A 197 -2.40 -2.97 -27.48
CA LEU A 197 -1.84 -4.27 -27.10
C LEU A 197 -0.54 -4.10 -26.31
N ASP A 198 0.40 -3.29 -26.82
CA ASP A 198 1.67 -3.01 -26.15
C ASP A 198 1.46 -2.39 -24.75
N TYR A 199 0.44 -1.55 -24.58
CA TYR A 199 0.08 -0.97 -23.28
C TYR A 199 -0.55 -1.97 -22.31
N LEU A 200 -1.37 -2.91 -22.81
CA LEU A 200 -1.94 -3.98 -22.00
C LEU A 200 -0.87 -5.02 -21.62
N ASP A 201 0.03 -5.36 -22.53
CA ASP A 201 1.10 -6.33 -22.33
C ASP A 201 2.13 -5.84 -21.30
N GLN A 202 2.36 -4.53 -21.17
CA GLN A 202 3.22 -3.95 -20.14
C GLN A 202 2.70 -4.11 -18.70
N ARG A 203 1.45 -4.57 -18.53
CA ARG A 203 0.78 -4.73 -17.24
C ARG A 203 0.59 -6.18 -16.79
N TYR A 204 0.91 -7.15 -17.65
CA TYR A 204 0.92 -8.58 -17.35
C TYR A 204 2.36 -9.07 -17.14
#